data_AF-A0A8K0CRF8-F1
#
_entry.id   AF-A0A8K0CRF8-F1
#
_cell.length_a   1.000
_cell.length_b   1.000
_cell.length_c   1.000
_cell.angle_alpha   90.00
_cell.angle_beta   90.00
_cell.angle_gamma   90.00
#
_symmetry.space_group_name_H-M   'P 1'
#
loop_
_entity.id
_entity.type
_entity.pdbx_description
1 polymer ?
#
loop_
_entity_poly.entity_id
_entity_poly.type
_entity_poly.pdbx_seq_one_letter_code
_entity_poly.pdbx_strand_id
1 'polypeptide(L)'
;GPEEHLPTGKRIFDVAHLFRQLFSSVKHEPFDCDLSYMYVVKEVRKGLRSSFELKCKMCGIQKTIFSESDTSEELGSVNINSGITSACVFTGIGYNEFEEIAASINMPMMAYETYNRHQQCVIDVIHETAWQTMEDAGKEEAALARQLGEVDKNQIPCVTVIADGAWSKRSYNVKYGALSGVCLLPELIDPRKKRGLTIRNAPRDTIRDYSELKSY
;
A
#
# COMPACT_ATOMS: atom_id res chain seq x y z
N GLY A 1 41.08 -0.37 12.18
CA GLY A 1 41.23 -1.84 12.03
C GLY A 1 40.02 -2.43 11.31
N PRO A 2 40.03 -3.69 10.85
CA PRO A 2 38.91 -4.31 10.11
C PRO A 2 37.58 -4.40 10.89
N GLU A 3 37.57 -4.05 12.17
CA GLU A 3 36.37 -3.95 13.02
C GLU A 3 35.74 -2.54 13.05
N GLU A 4 36.42 -1.49 12.57
CA GLU A 4 35.91 -0.10 12.68
C GLU A 4 34.79 0.25 11.68
N HIS A 5 34.43 -0.65 10.77
CA HIS A 5 33.50 -0.38 9.66
C HIS A 5 32.30 -1.33 9.63
N LEU A 6 32.05 -2.10 10.70
CA LEU A 6 30.87 -2.96 10.73
C LEU A 6 29.60 -2.10 10.78
N PRO A 7 28.63 -2.35 9.89
CA PRO A 7 27.32 -1.72 9.94
C PRO A 7 26.65 -1.95 11.30
N THR A 8 26.17 -0.89 11.92
CA THR A 8 25.40 -0.98 13.17
C THR A 8 23.89 -0.97 12.89
N GLY A 9 23.13 -1.49 13.85
CA GLY A 9 21.68 -1.61 13.76
C GLY A 9 21.20 -2.85 12.99
N LYS A 10 19.88 -3.03 12.95
CA LYS A 10 19.20 -4.14 12.28
C LYS A 10 18.93 -3.79 10.82
N ARG A 11 18.84 -4.81 9.97
CA ARG A 11 18.45 -4.69 8.56
C ARG A 11 17.46 -5.79 8.22
N ILE A 12 16.60 -5.51 7.25
CA ILE A 12 15.64 -6.47 6.71
C ILE A 12 16.33 -7.23 5.58
N PHE A 13 16.20 -8.56 5.59
CA PHE A 13 16.76 -9.42 4.56
C PHE A 13 15.69 -10.38 4.05
N ASP A 14 15.67 -10.63 2.75
CA ASP A 14 15.16 -11.89 2.21
C ASP A 14 16.15 -12.98 2.61
N VAL A 15 15.70 -13.84 3.53
CA VAL A 15 16.50 -14.91 4.14
C VAL A 15 17.02 -15.88 3.08
N ALA A 16 16.18 -16.28 2.12
CA ALA A 16 16.56 -17.24 1.09
C ALA A 16 17.58 -16.60 0.12
N HIS A 17 17.33 -15.35 -0.29
CA HIS A 17 18.26 -14.61 -1.15
C HIS A 17 19.62 -14.39 -0.46
N LEU A 18 19.63 -14.06 0.83
CA LEU A 18 20.86 -13.89 1.61
C LEU A 18 21.69 -15.16 1.63
N PHE A 19 21.11 -16.29 2.03
CA PHE A 19 21.87 -17.55 2.14
C PHE A 19 22.32 -18.08 0.78
N ARG A 20 21.51 -17.93 -0.29
CA ARG A 20 21.95 -18.27 -1.67
C ARG A 20 23.18 -17.45 -2.09
N GLN A 21 23.21 -16.16 -1.75
CA GLN A 21 24.35 -15.32 -2.07
C GLN A 21 25.59 -15.69 -1.26
N LEU A 22 25.45 -16.02 0.02
CA LEU A 22 26.59 -16.42 0.85
C LEU A 22 27.18 -17.76 0.38
N PHE A 23 26.34 -18.77 0.15
CA PHE A 23 26.80 -20.12 -0.20
C PHE A 23 27.21 -20.29 -1.67
N SER A 24 26.85 -19.38 -2.57
CA SER A 24 27.30 -19.42 -3.97
C SER A 24 28.79 -19.09 -4.15
N SER A 25 29.48 -18.61 -3.11
CA SER A 25 30.89 -18.17 -3.17
C SER A 25 31.76 -18.81 -2.10
N VAL A 26 31.57 -20.09 -1.83
CA VAL A 26 32.28 -20.78 -0.74
C VAL A 26 33.75 -21.06 -1.07
N LYS A 27 34.14 -21.05 -2.36
CA LYS A 27 35.51 -21.38 -2.76
C LYS A 27 36.06 -20.38 -3.76
N HIS A 28 37.12 -19.69 -3.34
CA HIS A 28 37.85 -18.76 -4.20
C HIS A 28 39.22 -19.34 -4.56
N GLU A 29 39.49 -19.43 -5.86
CA GLU A 29 40.83 -19.74 -6.38
C GLU A 29 41.78 -18.54 -6.21
N PRO A 30 43.09 -18.75 -5.99
CA PRO A 30 43.82 -20.03 -5.91
C PRO A 30 43.99 -20.58 -4.49
N PHE A 31 43.50 -19.89 -3.46
CA PHE A 31 43.78 -20.21 -2.05
C PHE A 31 42.70 -21.09 -1.39
N ASP A 32 41.70 -21.54 -2.15
CA ASP A 32 40.51 -22.29 -1.68
C ASP A 32 39.88 -21.67 -0.41
N CYS A 33 39.84 -20.34 -0.36
CA CYS A 33 39.39 -19.63 0.84
C CYS A 33 37.86 -19.56 0.92
N ASP A 34 37.36 -19.69 2.15
CA ASP A 34 35.95 -19.75 2.49
C ASP A 34 35.36 -18.41 2.96
N LEU A 35 34.07 -18.43 3.35
CA LEU A 35 33.36 -17.29 3.92
C LEU A 35 34.00 -16.76 5.21
N SER A 36 34.71 -17.60 5.98
CA SER A 36 35.36 -17.22 7.24
C SER A 36 36.48 -16.19 7.03
N TYR A 37 37.07 -16.15 5.83
CA TYR A 37 38.07 -15.16 5.45
C TYR A 37 37.47 -13.86 4.91
N MET A 38 36.15 -13.79 4.70
CA MET A 38 35.49 -12.57 4.23
C MET A 38 35.16 -11.63 5.38
N TYR A 39 35.28 -10.33 5.12
CA TYR A 39 34.86 -9.28 6.04
C TYR A 39 34.12 -8.18 5.26
N VAL A 40 33.22 -7.49 5.95
CA VAL A 40 32.48 -6.36 5.39
C VAL A 40 33.41 -5.15 5.29
N VAL A 41 33.52 -4.60 4.08
CA VAL A 41 34.26 -3.37 3.79
C VAL A 41 33.37 -2.15 4.00
N LYS A 42 32.18 -2.20 3.41
CA LYS A 42 31.20 -1.11 3.52
C LYS A 42 29.78 -1.61 3.29
N GLU A 43 28.84 -0.84 3.82
CA GLU A 43 27.42 -0.92 3.49
C GLU A 43 27.03 0.31 2.66
N VAL A 44 26.21 0.08 1.63
CA VAL A 44 25.50 1.15 0.91
C VAL A 44 24.01 0.89 1.05
N ARG A 45 23.28 1.90 1.53
CA ARG A 45 21.83 1.82 1.77
C ARG A 45 21.06 2.55 0.68
N LYS A 46 19.95 1.95 0.23
CA LYS A 46 18.93 2.54 -0.64
C LYS A 46 17.57 2.40 0.04
N GLY A 47 17.34 3.26 1.01
CA GLY A 47 16.20 3.16 1.92
C GLY A 47 16.38 2.05 2.95
N LEU A 48 15.44 1.10 2.97
CA LEU A 48 15.50 -0.12 3.78
C LEU A 48 16.32 -1.24 3.10
N ARG A 49 16.55 -1.13 1.78
CA ARG A 49 17.46 -2.03 1.04
C ARG A 49 18.91 -1.69 1.33
N SER A 50 19.75 -2.72 1.46
CA SER A 50 21.17 -2.58 1.76
C SER A 50 22.01 -3.49 0.87
N SER A 51 23.16 -3.00 0.43
CA SER A 51 24.18 -3.79 -0.25
C SER A 51 25.48 -3.75 0.55
N PHE A 52 26.11 -4.90 0.72
CA PHE A 52 27.33 -5.06 1.50
C PHE A 52 28.46 -5.48 0.58
N GLU A 53 29.54 -4.71 0.58
CA GLU A 53 30.78 -5.08 -0.08
C GLU A 53 31.62 -5.93 0.87
N LEU A 54 31.88 -7.17 0.48
CA LEU A 54 32.70 -8.13 1.19
C LEU A 54 34.06 -8.24 0.50
N LYS A 55 35.12 -8.34 1.29
CA LYS A 55 36.47 -8.60 0.79
C LYS A 55 37.10 -9.79 1.51
N CYS A 56 37.76 -10.66 0.77
CA CYS A 56 38.54 -11.75 1.36
C CYS A 56 39.91 -11.26 1.84
N LYS A 57 40.30 -11.62 3.07
CA LYS A 57 41.63 -11.30 3.64
C LYS A 57 42.77 -12.06 2.95
N MET A 58 42.50 -13.24 2.40
CA MET A 58 43.51 -14.14 1.82
C MET A 58 43.78 -13.83 0.34
N CYS A 59 42.75 -13.94 -0.50
CA CYS A 59 42.89 -13.78 -1.95
C CYS A 59 42.57 -12.36 -2.45
N GLY A 60 41.99 -11.51 -1.60
CA GLY A 60 41.62 -10.14 -1.97
C GLY A 60 40.37 -10.00 -2.83
N ILE A 61 39.69 -11.10 -3.20
CA ILE A 61 38.45 -11.06 -3.98
C ILE A 61 37.40 -10.20 -3.27
N GLN A 62 36.71 -9.39 -4.06
CA GLN A 62 35.58 -8.57 -3.64
C GLN A 62 34.28 -9.18 -4.16
N LYS A 63 33.26 -9.20 -3.30
CA LYS A 63 31.91 -9.64 -3.64
C LYS A 63 30.90 -8.68 -3.03
N THR A 64 29.85 -8.35 -3.77
CA THR A 64 28.73 -7.58 -3.23
C THR A 64 27.56 -8.52 -3.00
N ILE A 65 26.94 -8.42 -1.83
CA ILE A 65 25.68 -9.10 -1.51
C ILE A 65 24.58 -8.06 -1.26
N PHE A 66 23.34 -8.43 -1.55
CA PHE A 66 22.17 -7.57 -1.45
C PHE A 66 21.18 -8.11 -0.41
N SER A 67 20.48 -7.21 0.27
CA SER A 67 19.47 -7.56 1.27
C SER A 67 18.21 -8.19 0.66
N GLU A 68 17.95 -7.91 -0.60
CA GLU A 68 16.78 -8.34 -1.38
C GLU A 68 17.18 -8.34 -2.85
N SER A 69 16.62 -9.23 -3.67
CA SER A 69 16.93 -9.29 -5.10
C SER A 69 16.62 -7.97 -5.80
N ASP A 70 17.48 -7.58 -6.74
CA ASP A 70 17.19 -6.46 -7.66
C ASP A 70 16.20 -6.89 -8.75
N THR A 71 16.17 -8.18 -9.05
CA THR A 71 15.27 -8.74 -10.04
C THR A 71 13.90 -9.04 -9.44
N SER A 72 12.91 -8.31 -9.95
CA SER A 72 11.51 -8.70 -10.02
C SER A 72 11.32 -9.93 -10.92
N GLU A 73 12.12 -10.97 -10.71
CA GLU A 73 12.03 -12.23 -11.46
C GLU A 73 10.77 -13.02 -11.09
N GLU A 74 10.20 -12.75 -9.92
CA GLU A 74 8.84 -13.16 -9.59
C GLU A 74 7.87 -12.04 -9.98
N LEU A 75 7.03 -12.34 -10.97
CA LEU A 75 5.93 -11.49 -11.41
C LEU A 75 5.05 -11.13 -10.19
N GLY A 76 5.19 -9.90 -9.68
CA GLY A 76 4.42 -9.41 -8.51
C GLY A 76 5.23 -9.17 -7.23
N SER A 77 6.55 -9.38 -7.19
CA SER A 77 7.34 -9.07 -5.98
C SER A 77 7.54 -7.54 -5.84
N VAL A 78 6.95 -6.96 -4.80
CA VAL A 78 7.15 -5.55 -4.43
C VAL A 78 8.40 -5.46 -3.55
N ASN A 79 9.35 -4.59 -3.91
CA ASN A 79 10.55 -4.40 -3.09
C ASN A 79 10.19 -3.90 -1.68
N ILE A 80 11.07 -4.14 -0.70
CA ILE A 80 10.78 -3.82 0.70
C ILE A 80 10.43 -2.35 0.96
N ASN A 81 10.99 -1.39 0.21
CA ASN A 81 10.65 0.02 0.40
C ASN A 81 9.19 0.27 0.02
N SER A 82 8.78 -0.18 -1.17
CA SER A 82 7.39 -0.09 -1.63
C SER A 82 6.45 -0.92 -0.75
N GLY A 83 6.88 -2.10 -0.27
CA GLY A 83 6.09 -2.98 0.59
C GLY A 83 5.75 -2.32 1.93
N ILE A 84 6.75 -1.75 2.60
CA ILE A 84 6.54 -1.00 3.85
C ILE A 84 5.68 0.24 3.61
N THR A 85 5.96 1.02 2.57
CA THR A 85 5.13 2.20 2.26
C THR A 85 3.68 1.82 1.97
N SER A 86 3.44 0.72 1.26
CA SER A 86 2.09 0.20 1.02
C SER A 86 1.41 -0.19 2.34
N ALA A 87 2.13 -0.91 3.21
CA ALA A 87 1.62 -1.27 4.53
C ALA A 87 1.22 -0.03 5.33
N CYS A 88 2.09 1.00 5.38
CA CYS A 88 1.79 2.27 6.03
C CYS A 88 0.49 2.89 5.51
N VAL A 89 0.34 3.01 4.18
CA VAL A 89 -0.87 3.56 3.55
C VAL A 89 -2.12 2.76 3.94
N PHE A 90 -2.07 1.43 3.88
CA PHE A 90 -3.23 0.58 4.19
C PHE A 90 -3.60 0.57 5.67
N THR A 91 -2.62 0.68 6.57
CA THR A 91 -2.86 0.76 8.01
C THR A 91 -3.19 2.17 8.49
N GLY A 92 -3.09 3.18 7.62
CA GLY A 92 -3.27 4.59 7.99
C GLY A 92 -2.13 5.15 8.85
N ILE A 93 -0.94 4.56 8.76
CA ILE A 93 0.28 4.97 9.47
C ILE A 93 1.11 5.85 8.53
N GLY A 94 1.71 6.92 9.05
CA GLY A 94 2.56 7.84 8.29
C GLY A 94 4.05 7.51 8.35
N TYR A 95 4.86 8.38 7.75
CA TYR A 95 6.33 8.28 7.77
C TYR A 95 6.87 8.36 9.21
N ASN A 96 6.41 9.33 10.00
CA ASN A 96 6.94 9.60 11.33
C ASN A 96 6.68 8.43 12.28
N GLU A 97 5.46 7.89 12.26
CA GLU A 97 5.06 6.76 13.08
C GLU A 97 5.89 5.51 12.74
N PHE A 98 6.14 5.27 11.45
CA PHE A 98 7.02 4.16 11.06
C PHE A 98 8.49 4.40 11.41
N GLU A 99 8.96 5.66 11.33
CA GLU A 99 10.30 6.05 11.77
C GLU A 99 10.51 5.81 13.26
N GLU A 100 9.50 6.08 14.09
CA GLU A 100 9.51 5.76 15.53
C GLU A 100 9.60 4.25 15.78
N ILE A 101 8.83 3.45 15.04
CA ILE A 101 8.90 1.98 15.11
C ILE A 101 10.30 1.49 14.71
N ALA A 102 10.84 2.01 13.60
CA ALA A 102 12.15 1.65 13.09
C ALA A 102 13.26 2.01 14.10
N ALA A 103 13.21 3.21 14.67
CA ALA A 103 14.13 3.65 15.72
C ALA A 103 14.07 2.75 16.96
N SER A 104 12.86 2.36 17.38
CA SER A 104 12.64 1.48 18.54
C SER A 104 13.29 0.11 18.39
N ILE A 105 13.40 -0.41 17.16
CA ILE A 105 14.08 -1.68 16.86
C ILE A 105 15.53 -1.50 16.40
N ASN A 106 16.09 -0.30 16.49
CA ASN A 106 17.42 0.06 15.99
C ASN A 106 17.60 -0.30 14.50
N MET A 107 16.56 -0.09 13.69
CA MET A 107 16.59 -0.24 12.24
C MET A 107 16.58 1.14 11.59
N PRO A 108 17.48 1.43 10.66
CA PRO A 108 17.53 2.75 10.08
C PRO A 108 16.46 2.90 8.99
N MET A 109 15.75 4.03 9.01
CA MET A 109 14.69 4.35 8.06
C MET A 109 15.25 4.83 6.70
N MET A 110 14.43 4.74 5.66
CA MET A 110 14.64 5.47 4.41
C MET A 110 14.40 6.97 4.59
N ALA A 111 15.06 7.80 3.79
CA ALA A 111 14.81 9.24 3.81
C ALA A 111 13.37 9.56 3.37
N TYR A 112 12.81 10.65 3.91
CA TYR A 112 11.46 11.11 3.59
C TYR A 112 11.19 11.24 2.08
N GLU A 113 12.14 11.79 1.31
CA GLU A 113 11.99 11.91 -0.14
C GLU A 113 11.84 10.55 -0.85
N THR A 114 12.55 9.53 -0.36
CA THR A 114 12.45 8.17 -0.89
C THR A 114 11.09 7.57 -0.53
N TYR A 115 10.67 7.73 0.73
CA TYR A 115 9.34 7.29 1.18
C TYR A 115 8.22 7.94 0.36
N ASN A 116 8.24 9.28 0.21
CA ASN A 116 7.23 10.01 -0.54
C ASN A 116 7.15 9.55 -2.00
N ARG A 117 8.30 9.26 -2.63
CA ARG A 117 8.31 8.68 -4.00
C ARG A 117 7.57 7.35 -4.06
N HIS A 118 7.86 6.43 -3.15
CA HIS A 118 7.15 5.15 -3.07
C HIS A 118 5.66 5.36 -2.75
N GLN A 119 5.34 6.33 -1.89
CA GLN A 119 3.97 6.63 -1.50
C GLN A 119 3.15 7.13 -2.70
N GLN A 120 3.70 8.01 -3.53
CA GLN A 120 3.03 8.46 -4.76
C GLN A 120 2.77 7.29 -5.70
N CYS A 121 3.75 6.41 -5.94
CA CYS A 121 3.53 5.23 -6.77
C CYS A 121 2.39 4.33 -6.23
N VAL A 122 2.32 4.14 -4.91
CA VAL A 122 1.24 3.37 -4.28
C VAL A 122 -0.11 4.08 -4.46
N ILE A 123 -0.17 5.39 -4.25
CA ILE A 123 -1.39 6.19 -4.44
C ILE A 123 -1.87 6.12 -5.89
N ASP A 124 -0.98 6.22 -6.86
CA ASP A 124 -1.32 6.14 -8.28
C ASP A 124 -1.97 4.78 -8.61
N VAL A 125 -1.38 3.68 -8.13
CA VAL A 125 -1.93 2.33 -8.30
C VAL A 125 -3.29 2.18 -7.63
N ILE A 126 -3.44 2.71 -6.41
CA ILE A 126 -4.73 2.70 -5.70
C ILE A 126 -5.78 3.48 -6.49
N HIS A 127 -5.44 4.66 -7.00
CA HIS A 127 -6.35 5.50 -7.78
C HIS A 127 -6.77 4.82 -9.09
N GLU A 128 -5.82 4.25 -9.83
CA GLU A 128 -6.08 3.51 -11.06
C GLU A 128 -6.98 2.28 -10.79
N THR A 129 -6.67 1.52 -9.75
CA THR A 129 -7.46 0.34 -9.35
C THR A 129 -8.87 0.74 -8.92
N ALA A 130 -9.00 1.83 -8.15
CA ALA A 130 -10.30 2.38 -7.76
C ALA A 130 -11.10 2.83 -9.00
N TRP A 131 -10.45 3.47 -9.97
CA TRP A 131 -11.11 3.88 -11.20
C TRP A 131 -11.63 2.69 -12.02
N GLN A 132 -10.78 1.68 -12.24
CA GLN A 132 -11.15 0.47 -12.98
C GLN A 132 -12.30 -0.28 -12.30
N THR A 133 -12.22 -0.47 -10.98
CA THR A 133 -13.28 -1.15 -10.22
C THR A 133 -14.60 -0.37 -10.23
N MET A 134 -14.57 0.96 -10.16
CA MET A 134 -15.78 1.79 -10.32
C MET A 134 -16.37 1.69 -11.72
N GLU A 135 -15.53 1.65 -12.76
CA GLU A 135 -15.98 1.51 -14.15
C GLU A 135 -16.65 0.14 -14.39
N ASP A 136 -16.03 -0.94 -13.89
CA ASP A 136 -16.54 -2.30 -14.05
C ASP A 136 -17.83 -2.52 -13.24
N ALA A 137 -17.88 -2.03 -12.00
CA ALA A 137 -19.12 -2.01 -11.22
C ALA A 137 -20.23 -1.20 -11.92
N GLY A 138 -19.88 -0.05 -12.51
CA GLY A 138 -20.83 0.77 -13.27
C GLY A 138 -21.39 0.04 -14.50
N LYS A 139 -20.56 -0.74 -15.21
CA LYS A 139 -21.00 -1.58 -16.34
C LYS A 139 -21.93 -2.71 -15.89
N GLU A 140 -21.62 -3.34 -14.76
CA GLU A 140 -22.42 -4.42 -14.19
C GLU A 140 -23.81 -3.92 -13.75
N GLU A 141 -23.85 -2.85 -12.96
CA GLU A 141 -25.09 -2.20 -12.53
C GLU A 141 -25.94 -1.73 -13.72
N ALA A 142 -25.29 -1.14 -14.74
CA ALA A 142 -25.96 -0.73 -15.97
C ALA A 142 -26.54 -1.91 -16.77
N ALA A 143 -25.93 -3.10 -16.72
CA ALA A 143 -26.47 -4.30 -17.36
C ALA A 143 -27.68 -4.84 -16.59
N LEU A 144 -27.60 -4.90 -15.26
CA LEU A 144 -28.69 -5.34 -14.38
C LEU A 144 -29.93 -4.45 -14.51
N ALA A 145 -29.76 -3.13 -14.47
CA ALA A 145 -30.86 -2.18 -14.62
C ALA A 145 -31.58 -2.32 -15.97
N ARG A 146 -30.87 -2.62 -17.07
CA ARG A 146 -31.50 -2.91 -18.37
C ARG A 146 -32.31 -4.21 -18.35
N GLN A 147 -31.81 -5.25 -17.69
CA GLN A 147 -32.52 -6.53 -17.57
C GLN A 147 -33.82 -6.40 -16.76
N LEU A 148 -33.82 -5.55 -15.74
CA LEU A 148 -34.98 -5.28 -14.89
C LEU A 148 -35.96 -4.25 -15.51
N GLY A 149 -35.61 -3.64 -16.64
CA GLY A 149 -36.40 -2.57 -17.26
C GLY A 149 -36.35 -1.24 -16.50
N GLU A 150 -35.38 -1.07 -15.60
CA GLU A 150 -35.14 0.14 -14.82
C GLU A 150 -34.35 1.16 -15.64
N VAL A 151 -34.96 1.64 -16.72
CA VAL A 151 -34.38 2.61 -17.65
C VAL A 151 -35.24 3.86 -17.77
N ASP A 152 -34.63 5.00 -18.05
CA ASP A 152 -35.34 6.26 -18.27
C ASP A 152 -36.00 6.33 -19.66
N LYS A 153 -36.60 7.49 -19.97
CA LYS A 153 -37.25 7.74 -21.27
C LYS A 153 -36.30 7.63 -22.47
N ASN A 154 -35.00 7.76 -22.25
CA ASN A 154 -33.94 7.72 -23.25
C ASN A 154 -33.17 6.38 -23.23
N GLN A 155 -33.67 5.35 -22.53
CA GLN A 155 -33.02 4.04 -22.36
C GLN A 155 -31.70 4.09 -21.57
N ILE A 156 -31.52 5.11 -20.73
CA ILE A 156 -30.37 5.21 -19.82
C ILE A 156 -30.68 4.40 -18.56
N PRO A 157 -29.80 3.46 -18.15
CA PRO A 157 -29.98 2.67 -16.93
C PRO A 157 -30.05 3.55 -15.69
N CYS A 158 -31.01 3.25 -14.81
CA CYS A 158 -31.19 3.95 -13.54
C CYS A 158 -30.75 3.03 -12.40
N VAL A 159 -29.78 3.47 -11.59
CA VAL A 159 -29.32 2.74 -10.40
C VAL A 159 -29.91 3.40 -9.17
N THR A 160 -30.58 2.62 -8.31
CA THR A 160 -31.13 3.14 -7.06
C THR A 160 -30.06 3.12 -5.98
N VAL A 161 -29.64 4.29 -5.53
CA VAL A 161 -28.68 4.42 -4.43
C VAL A 161 -29.43 4.74 -3.13
N ILE A 162 -29.24 3.92 -2.11
CA ILE A 162 -29.69 4.22 -0.75
C ILE A 162 -28.56 4.96 -0.04
N ALA A 163 -28.74 6.25 0.20
CA ALA A 163 -27.78 7.06 0.93
C ALA A 163 -28.16 7.07 2.42
N ASP A 164 -27.28 6.54 3.28
CA ASP A 164 -27.33 6.87 4.70
C ASP A 164 -26.62 8.21 4.93
N GLY A 165 -27.35 9.16 5.51
CA GLY A 165 -26.82 10.48 5.81
C GLY A 165 -25.91 10.38 7.03
N ALA A 166 -24.60 10.17 6.83
CA ALA A 166 -23.65 10.19 7.93
C ALA A 166 -23.65 11.57 8.61
N TRP A 167 -24.08 11.60 9.87
CA TRP A 167 -24.14 12.81 10.68
C TRP A 167 -22.73 13.25 11.08
N SER A 168 -22.17 14.21 10.33
CA SER A 168 -20.79 14.70 10.49
C SER A 168 -20.56 15.53 11.77
N LYS A 169 -21.60 15.73 12.61
CA LYS A 169 -21.53 16.52 13.84
C LYS A 169 -21.55 15.62 15.09
N ARG A 170 -20.37 15.20 15.55
CA ARG A 170 -20.21 14.54 16.87
C ARG A 170 -19.62 15.49 17.91
N SER A 171 -20.21 16.67 18.09
CA SER A 171 -19.89 17.51 19.26
C SER A 171 -20.89 18.65 19.43
N TYR A 172 -21.53 18.71 20.60
CA TYR A 172 -22.13 19.93 21.10
C TYR A 172 -20.99 20.86 21.54
N ASN A 173 -20.99 22.10 21.07
CA ASN A 173 -20.06 23.21 21.42
C ASN A 173 -18.66 23.34 20.78
N VAL A 174 -18.14 22.38 20.01
CA VAL A 174 -16.88 22.58 19.26
C VAL A 174 -17.06 22.25 17.79
N LYS A 175 -16.70 23.20 16.90
CA LYS A 175 -16.75 23.08 15.43
C LYS A 175 -15.63 22.15 14.93
N TYR A 176 -15.66 20.87 15.31
CA TYR A 176 -14.89 19.87 14.57
C TYR A 176 -15.68 19.49 13.33
N GLY A 177 -15.31 20.04 12.19
CA GLY A 177 -15.64 19.41 10.91
C GLY A 177 -14.79 18.16 10.78
N ALA A 178 -15.38 17.01 10.54
CA ALA A 178 -14.60 15.83 10.18
C ALA A 178 -13.79 16.16 8.91
N LEU A 179 -12.46 16.09 8.99
CA LEU A 179 -11.57 16.22 7.82
C LEU A 179 -11.76 15.05 6.85
N SER A 180 -12.29 13.93 7.33
CA SER A 180 -12.86 12.86 6.51
C SER A 180 -14.38 12.93 6.55
N GLY A 181 -14.94 13.85 5.76
CA GLY A 181 -16.32 13.67 5.31
C GLY A 181 -16.35 12.44 4.41
N VAL A 182 -17.10 11.40 4.79
CA VAL A 182 -17.51 10.37 3.84
C VAL A 182 -18.23 11.10 2.71
N CYS A 183 -17.58 11.21 1.55
CA CYS A 183 -18.19 11.74 0.35
C CYS A 183 -19.01 10.60 -0.26
N LEU A 184 -20.33 10.64 -0.06
CA LEU A 184 -21.29 9.98 -0.96
C LEU A 184 -20.98 10.48 -2.38
N LEU A 185 -20.71 9.56 -3.31
CA LEU A 185 -20.42 9.85 -4.72
C LEU A 185 -21.32 10.97 -5.25
N PRO A 186 -20.81 12.18 -5.51
CA PRO A 186 -21.59 13.21 -6.18
C PRO A 186 -21.41 12.98 -7.68
N GLU A 187 -22.19 12.07 -8.27
CA GLU A 187 -22.44 12.20 -9.70
C GLU A 187 -23.34 13.43 -9.94
N LEU A 188 -22.66 14.54 -10.20
CA LEU A 188 -23.09 15.70 -11.00
C LEU A 188 -24.52 16.23 -10.73
N ILE A 189 -24.70 16.91 -9.59
CA ILE A 189 -25.89 17.74 -9.35
C ILE A 189 -25.46 19.22 -9.27
N ASP A 190 -25.73 20.00 -10.32
CA ASP A 190 -25.67 21.46 -10.27
C ASP A 190 -26.88 21.99 -9.48
N PRO A 191 -26.68 22.56 -8.27
CA PRO A 191 -27.77 23.01 -7.42
C PRO A 191 -28.56 24.20 -8.00
N ARG A 192 -28.09 24.81 -9.11
CA ARG A 192 -28.77 25.94 -9.77
C ARG A 192 -29.84 25.52 -10.79
N LYS A 193 -29.99 24.22 -11.10
CA LYS A 193 -31.04 23.72 -12.00
C LYS A 193 -32.12 22.95 -11.23
N LYS A 194 -33.32 23.53 -11.12
CA LYS A 194 -34.52 22.77 -10.72
C LYS A 194 -34.84 21.72 -11.78
N ARG A 195 -34.91 20.45 -11.41
CA ARG A 195 -35.51 19.40 -12.25
C ARG A 195 -36.93 19.11 -11.78
N GLY A 196 -37.87 19.07 -12.73
CA GLY A 196 -39.24 18.61 -12.55
C GLY A 196 -39.38 17.10 -12.63
N LEU A 197 -38.53 16.34 -11.93
CA LEU A 197 -38.70 14.89 -11.78
C LEU A 197 -39.24 14.61 -10.40
N THR A 198 -40.43 14.00 -10.36
CA THR A 198 -41.03 13.50 -9.12
C THR A 198 -40.18 12.35 -8.61
N ILE A 199 -39.58 12.51 -7.42
CA ILE A 199 -38.94 11.41 -6.69
C ILE A 199 -40.02 10.35 -6.47
N ARG A 200 -39.85 9.15 -7.03
CA ARG A 200 -40.74 8.03 -6.73
C ARG A 200 -40.54 7.70 -5.25
N ASN A 201 -41.55 7.92 -4.42
CA ASN A 201 -41.58 7.35 -3.09
C ASN A 201 -41.54 5.83 -3.27
N ALA A 202 -40.58 5.16 -2.65
CA ALA A 202 -40.62 3.71 -2.53
C ALA A 202 -41.98 3.32 -1.91
N PRO A 203 -42.64 2.23 -2.37
CA PRO A 203 -43.83 1.71 -1.72
C PRO A 203 -43.54 1.56 -0.23
N ARG A 204 -44.40 2.10 0.65
CA ARG A 204 -44.21 2.02 2.10
C ARG A 204 -44.12 0.58 2.62
N ASP A 205 -44.52 -0.38 1.78
CA ASP A 205 -44.61 -1.80 2.10
C ASP A 205 -43.26 -2.54 1.99
N THR A 206 -42.18 -1.90 1.51
CA THR A 206 -40.83 -2.49 1.49
C THR A 206 -39.93 -2.05 2.65
N ILE A 207 -40.43 -1.22 3.57
CA ILE A 207 -39.75 -0.98 4.85
C ILE A 207 -39.98 -2.21 5.72
N ARG A 208 -39.07 -3.18 5.70
CA ARG A 208 -39.01 -4.19 6.74
C ARG A 208 -38.69 -3.48 8.05
N ASP A 209 -39.62 -3.56 8.99
CA ASP A 209 -39.39 -3.12 10.36
C ASP A 209 -38.34 -4.07 10.99
N TYR A 210 -37.12 -3.56 11.17
CA TYR A 210 -36.01 -4.30 11.78
C TYR A 210 -36.11 -4.37 13.31
N SER A 211 -37.22 -3.94 13.91
CA SER A 211 -37.44 -4.05 15.36
C SER A 211 -37.63 -5.49 15.87
N GLU A 212 -37.82 -6.47 14.98
CA GLU A 212 -37.98 -7.89 15.34
C GLU A 212 -36.71 -8.76 15.21
N LEU A 213 -35.56 -8.21 14.82
CA LEU A 213 -34.27 -8.92 14.95
C LEU A 213 -33.75 -8.85 16.39
N LYS A 214 -34.52 -9.43 17.31
CA LYS A 214 -34.05 -9.82 18.65
C LYS A 214 -33.67 -11.30 18.64
N SER A 215 -32.46 -11.55 19.14
CA SER A 215 -31.89 -12.83 19.58
C SER A 215 -31.78 -13.94 18.53
N TYR A 216 -30.56 -14.13 17.98
CA TYR A 216 -29.72 -15.31 18.20
C TYR A 216 -28.25 -14.89 18.13
#